data_AF-A0A9E6DNC6-F1
#
_entry.id   AF-A0A9E6DNC6-F1
#
_cell.length_a   1.000
_cell.length_b   1.000
_cell.length_c   1.000
_cell.angle_alpha   90.00
_cell.angle_beta   90.00
_cell.angle_gamma   90.00
#
_symmetry.space_group_name_H-M   'P 1'
#
loop_
_entity.id
_entity.type
_entity.pdbx_description
1 polymer ?
#
loop_
_entity_poly.entity_id
_entity_poly.type
_entity_poly.pdbx_seq_one_letter_code
_entity_poly.pdbx_strand_id
1 'polypeptide(L)'
;GTMIELPRAALRAEDLAELSDFFSFGSNDLTQTTYGISRDDSARFLNSYTRRAIIPHDPFVSIDKDGVGELVEIAVKRGKKGNKNLKIGVCGEHGGDPQSIHFYGDLGLDYVSCAPFRVPVARLAAAQNAIKTKN
;
A
#
# COMPACT_ATOMS: atom_id res chain seq x y z
N GLY A 1 -8.14 -9.15 13.25
CA GLY A 1 -7.40 -8.35 12.26
C GLY A 1 -8.36 -7.48 11.47
N THR A 2 -7.86 -6.50 10.72
CA THR A 2 -8.71 -5.56 9.97
C THR A 2 -8.04 -5.09 8.66
N MET A 3 -8.86 -4.59 7.73
CA MET A 3 -8.34 -3.89 6.56
C MET A 3 -8.06 -2.43 6.90
N ILE A 4 -6.93 -1.91 6.43
CA ILE A 4 -6.59 -0.49 6.50
C ILE A 4 -6.75 0.08 5.09
N GLU A 5 -7.96 0.56 4.80
CA GLU A 5 -8.38 0.99 3.46
C GLU A 5 -9.08 2.36 3.45
N LEU A 6 -9.20 2.99 4.63
CA LEU A 6 -9.74 4.33 4.80
C LEU A 6 -8.67 5.22 5.48
N PRO A 7 -8.51 6.50 5.07
CA PRO A 7 -7.56 7.41 5.68
C PRO A 7 -7.74 7.54 7.20
N ARG A 8 -8.98 7.55 7.68
CA ARG A 8 -9.26 7.57 9.13
C ARG A 8 -8.73 6.33 9.85
N ALA A 9 -8.79 5.16 9.23
CA ALA A 9 -8.25 3.93 9.81
C ALA A 9 -6.73 4.01 9.92
N ALA A 10 -6.05 4.53 8.90
CA ALA A 10 -4.61 4.78 8.96
C ALA A 10 -4.23 5.79 10.07
N LEU A 11 -4.97 6.90 10.16
CA LEU A 11 -4.78 7.92 11.19
C LEU A 11 -5.08 7.40 12.61
N ARG A 12 -5.98 6.43 12.79
CA ARG A 12 -6.30 5.83 14.11
C ARG A 12 -5.78 4.40 14.27
N ALA A 13 -4.73 4.06 13.52
CA ALA A 13 -4.17 2.71 13.51
C ALA A 13 -3.65 2.23 14.88
N GLU A 14 -3.28 3.13 15.80
CA GLU A 14 -2.86 2.76 17.16
C GLU A 14 -4.01 2.12 17.93
N ASP A 15 -5.17 2.79 18.01
CA ASP A 15 -6.37 2.26 18.67
C ASP A 15 -6.85 0.95 18.01
N LEU A 16 -6.80 0.88 16.68
CA LEU A 16 -7.23 -0.31 15.94
C LEU A 16 -6.32 -1.52 16.21
N ALA A 17 -5.04 -1.26 16.47
CA ALA A 17 -4.05 -2.31 16.72
C ALA A 17 -4.23 -2.99 18.08
N GLU A 18 -4.78 -2.30 19.08
CA GLU A 18 -5.11 -2.89 20.39
C GLU A 18 -6.10 -4.07 20.27
N LEU A 19 -6.94 -4.06 19.22
CA LEU A 19 -7.97 -5.06 18.96
C LEU A 19 -7.68 -5.94 17.73
N SER A 20 -6.50 -5.81 17.14
CA SER A 20 -6.17 -6.47 15.88
C SER A 20 -4.86 -7.26 15.95
N ASP A 21 -4.91 -8.52 15.53
CA ASP A 21 -3.69 -9.34 15.36
C ASP A 21 -2.95 -9.05 14.05
N PHE A 22 -3.65 -8.51 13.06
CA PHE A 22 -3.06 -8.14 11.79
C PHE A 22 -3.78 -6.97 11.12
N PHE A 23 -3.04 -6.23 10.29
CA PHE A 23 -3.53 -5.27 9.31
C PHE A 23 -3.25 -5.77 7.89
N SER A 24 -4.22 -5.59 7.01
CA SER A 24 -4.04 -5.73 5.57
C SER A 24 -4.39 -4.41 4.90
N PHE A 25 -3.47 -3.77 4.19
CA PHE A 25 -3.77 -2.57 3.45
C PHE A 25 -4.61 -2.90 2.22
N GLY A 26 -5.84 -2.36 2.19
CA GLY A 26 -6.71 -2.34 1.01
C GLY A 26 -6.29 -1.17 0.14
N SER A 27 -5.15 -1.30 -0.52
CA SER A 27 -4.47 -0.17 -1.17
C SER A 27 -5.28 0.48 -2.30
N ASN A 28 -6.18 -0.28 -2.96
CA ASN A 28 -7.07 0.28 -3.98
C ASN A 28 -8.05 1.30 -3.38
N ASP A 29 -8.78 0.92 -2.33
CA ASP A 29 -9.76 1.79 -1.67
C ASP A 29 -9.09 2.91 -0.88
N LEU A 30 -7.91 2.65 -0.32
CA LEU A 30 -7.09 3.69 0.29
C LEU A 30 -6.68 4.75 -0.75
N THR A 31 -6.27 4.35 -1.94
CA THR A 31 -6.00 5.28 -3.05
C THR A 31 -7.26 6.07 -3.43
N GLN A 32 -8.41 5.40 -3.61
CA GLN A 32 -9.66 6.08 -4.00
C GLN A 32 -10.02 7.19 -3.02
N THR A 33 -9.99 6.87 -1.73
CA THR A 33 -10.42 7.78 -0.66
C THR A 33 -9.37 8.84 -0.31
N THR A 34 -8.08 8.59 -0.59
CA THR A 34 -7.02 9.60 -0.43
C THR A 34 -7.03 10.62 -1.56
N TYR A 35 -7.17 10.17 -2.81
CA TYR A 35 -7.26 11.06 -3.97
C TYR A 35 -8.64 11.70 -4.14
N GLY A 36 -9.68 11.12 -3.53
CA GLY A 36 -11.06 11.52 -3.77
C GLY A 36 -11.54 11.18 -5.18
N ILE A 37 -11.05 10.06 -5.75
CA ILE A 37 -11.40 9.62 -7.11
C ILE A 37 -11.98 8.21 -7.10
N SER A 38 -13.08 8.02 -7.84
CA SER A 38 -13.63 6.70 -8.16
C SER A 38 -12.77 6.03 -9.22
N ARG A 39 -12.30 4.81 -8.97
CA ARG A 39 -11.49 4.04 -9.92
C ARG A 39 -12.27 3.78 -11.22
N ASP A 40 -13.54 3.43 -11.11
CA ASP A 40 -14.40 3.09 -12.25
C ASP A 40 -14.67 4.31 -13.16
N ASP A 41 -14.66 5.52 -12.60
CA ASP A 41 -14.87 6.77 -13.36
C ASP A 41 -13.56 7.43 -13.81
N SER A 42 -12.43 7.06 -13.19
CA SER A 42 -11.14 7.72 -13.37
C SER A 42 -10.59 7.63 -14.79
N ALA A 43 -10.91 6.57 -15.54
CA ALA A 43 -10.41 6.33 -16.89
C ALA A 43 -10.68 7.51 -17.86
N ARG A 44 -11.73 8.30 -17.59
CA ARG A 44 -12.12 9.48 -18.40
C ARG A 44 -11.12 10.62 -18.34
N PHE A 45 -10.36 10.77 -17.25
CA PHE A 45 -9.45 11.90 -17.05
C PHE A 45 -8.02 11.50 -16.67
N LEU A 46 -7.81 10.32 -16.06
CA LEU A 46 -6.52 9.92 -15.53
C LEU A 46 -5.43 9.86 -16.61
N ASN A 47 -5.78 9.35 -17.81
CA ASN A 47 -4.90 9.37 -18.98
C ASN A 47 -4.49 10.77 -19.42
N SER A 48 -5.35 11.78 -19.22
CA SER A 48 -5.00 13.17 -19.52
C SER A 48 -4.08 13.75 -18.46
N TYR A 49 -4.30 13.39 -17.18
CA TYR A 49 -3.50 13.84 -16.05
C TYR A 49 -2.08 13.30 -16.13
N THR A 50 -1.91 12.03 -16.50
CA THR A 50 -0.58 11.41 -16.68
C THR A 50 0.17 12.03 -17.86
N ARG A 51 -0.48 12.22 -19.02
CA ARG A 51 0.14 12.91 -20.17
C ARG A 51 0.56 14.35 -19.88
N ARG A 52 -0.13 15.03 -18.98
CA ARG A 52 0.17 16.41 -18.56
C ARG A 52 1.09 16.47 -17.34
N ALA A 53 1.57 15.33 -16.85
CA ALA A 53 2.38 15.22 -15.64
C ALA A 53 1.73 15.86 -14.39
N ILE A 54 0.39 15.89 -14.33
CA ILE A 54 -0.36 16.30 -13.13
C ILE A 54 -0.27 15.20 -12.07
N ILE A 55 -0.36 13.94 -12.51
CA ILE A 55 -0.06 12.76 -11.70
C ILE A 55 1.00 11.97 -12.48
N PRO A 56 2.13 11.56 -11.86
CA PRO A 56 3.26 10.97 -12.58
C PRO A 56 2.94 9.61 -13.22
N HIS A 57 2.09 8.81 -12.57
CA HIS A 57 1.67 7.48 -13.01
C HIS A 57 0.24 7.18 -12.55
N ASP A 58 -0.35 6.10 -13.04
CA ASP A 58 -1.66 5.65 -12.55
C ASP A 58 -1.54 5.18 -11.08
N PRO A 59 -2.17 5.89 -10.11
CA PRO A 59 -2.03 5.60 -8.69
C PRO A 59 -2.78 4.33 -8.26
N PHE A 60 -3.52 3.68 -9.16
CA PHE A 60 -4.14 2.36 -8.94
C PHE A 60 -3.28 1.19 -9.43
N VAL A 61 -2.16 1.48 -10.11
CA VAL A 61 -1.21 0.48 -10.60
C VAL A 61 0.05 0.47 -9.74
N SER A 62 0.61 1.65 -9.45
CA SER A 62 1.77 1.80 -8.57
C SER A 62 1.46 2.80 -7.48
N ILE A 63 1.86 2.49 -6.25
CA ILE A 63 1.52 3.27 -5.07
C ILE A 63 2.02 4.70 -5.21
N ASP A 64 1.14 5.65 -4.92
CA ASP A 64 1.53 7.04 -4.68
C ASP A 64 2.27 7.09 -3.33
N LYS A 65 3.57 7.35 -3.35
CA LYS A 65 4.40 7.31 -2.14
C LYS A 65 4.17 8.53 -1.25
N ASP A 66 3.88 9.68 -1.84
CA ASP A 66 3.88 10.96 -1.13
C ASP A 66 2.52 11.29 -0.51
N GLY A 67 1.43 10.65 -0.96
CA GLY A 67 0.10 10.77 -0.34
C GLY A 67 -0.37 9.46 0.28
N VAL A 68 -0.71 8.47 -0.55
CA VAL A 68 -1.21 7.17 -0.07
C VAL A 68 -0.16 6.45 0.77
N GLY A 69 1.10 6.52 0.36
CA GLY A 69 2.24 5.94 1.06
C GLY A 69 2.48 6.56 2.44
N GLU A 70 2.26 7.87 2.61
CA GLU A 70 2.34 8.53 3.92
C GLU A 70 1.30 7.94 4.89
N LEU A 71 0.07 7.68 4.43
CA LEU A 71 -0.95 7.02 5.25
C LEU A 71 -0.54 5.59 5.63
N VAL A 72 0.08 4.85 4.72
CA VAL A 72 0.62 3.50 5.00
C VAL A 72 1.71 3.58 6.07
N GLU A 73 2.66 4.51 5.95
CA GLU A 73 3.73 4.71 6.94
C GLU A 73 3.17 5.08 8.32
N ILE A 74 2.22 6.03 8.37
CA ILE A 74 1.53 6.43 9.60
C ILE A 74 0.87 5.21 10.25
N ALA A 75 0.16 4.41 9.46
CA ALA A 75 -0.56 3.23 9.95
C ALA A 75 0.38 2.13 10.44
N VAL A 76 1.49 1.88 9.77
CA VAL A 76 2.52 0.93 10.20
C VAL A 76 3.11 1.36 11.54
N LYS A 77 3.54 2.62 11.64
CA LYS A 77 4.15 3.17 12.87
C LYS A 77 3.20 3.13 14.05
N ARG A 78 1.97 3.62 13.85
CA ARG A 78 0.93 3.65 14.90
C ARG A 78 0.45 2.24 15.26
N GLY A 79 0.29 1.37 14.27
CA GLY A 79 -0.12 -0.01 14.48
C GLY A 79 0.88 -0.80 15.34
N LYS A 80 2.18 -0.71 15.02
CA LYS A 80 3.24 -1.34 15.82
C LYS A 80 3.36 -0.74 17.23
N LYS A 81 2.98 0.52 17.41
CA LYS A 81 2.92 1.17 18.73
C LYS A 81 1.78 0.60 19.59
N GLY A 82 0.58 0.43 19.02
CA GLY A 82 -0.56 -0.16 19.71
C GLY A 82 -0.42 -1.67 19.96
N ASN A 83 0.18 -2.40 19.02
CA ASN A 83 0.49 -3.82 19.16
C ASN A 83 1.83 -4.18 18.51
N LYS A 84 2.85 -4.47 19.34
CA LYS A 84 4.21 -4.81 18.88
C LYS A 84 4.27 -6.09 18.03
N ASN A 85 3.32 -7.02 18.23
CA ASN A 85 3.26 -8.30 17.54
C ASN A 85 2.38 -8.25 16.28
N LEU A 86 1.77 -7.10 15.97
CA LEU A 86 0.86 -6.91 14.86
C LEU A 86 1.51 -7.35 13.54
N LYS A 87 0.86 -8.24 12.78
CA LYS A 87 1.27 -8.59 11.42
C LYS A 87 0.71 -7.60 10.41
N ILE A 88 1.53 -7.10 9.50
CA ILE A 88 1.11 -6.06 8.56
C ILE A 88 1.41 -6.51 7.14
N GLY A 89 0.40 -6.55 6.29
CA GLY A 89 0.60 -6.81 4.86
C GLY A 89 -0.27 -5.92 3.98
N VAL A 90 -0.21 -6.16 2.68
CA VAL A 90 -0.99 -5.43 1.67
C VAL A 90 -1.63 -6.41 0.70
N CYS A 91 -2.85 -6.08 0.25
CA CYS A 91 -3.53 -6.76 -0.84
C CYS A 91 -3.90 -5.77 -1.96
N GLY A 92 -4.24 -6.33 -3.12
CA GLY A 92 -4.67 -5.57 -4.29
C GLY A 92 -3.61 -5.51 -5.38
N GLU A 93 -3.79 -4.56 -6.30
CA GLU A 93 -2.96 -4.45 -7.51
C GLU A 93 -1.51 -4.11 -7.17
N HIS A 94 -1.31 -3.21 -6.21
CA HIS A 94 0.00 -2.76 -5.73
C HIS A 94 0.84 -3.90 -5.13
N GLY A 95 0.20 -4.95 -4.60
CA GLY A 95 0.91 -6.12 -4.08
C GLY A 95 1.65 -6.93 -5.14
N GLY A 96 1.38 -6.68 -6.43
CA GLY A 96 2.06 -7.30 -7.57
C GLY A 96 2.93 -6.33 -8.38
N ASP A 97 3.05 -5.07 -7.97
CA ASP A 97 3.87 -4.05 -8.63
C ASP A 97 5.26 -3.95 -7.97
N PRO A 98 6.38 -4.17 -8.71
CA PRO A 98 7.72 -4.15 -8.12
C PRO A 98 8.08 -2.87 -7.35
N GLN A 99 7.67 -1.69 -7.86
CA GLN A 99 7.99 -0.43 -7.19
C GLN A 99 7.25 -0.29 -5.86
N SER A 100 5.98 -0.67 -5.84
CA SER A 100 5.16 -0.71 -4.63
C SER A 100 5.68 -1.73 -3.63
N ILE A 101 6.07 -2.93 -4.09
CA ILE A 101 6.64 -3.98 -3.23
C ILE A 101 7.93 -3.50 -2.55
N HIS A 102 8.81 -2.81 -3.29
CA HIS A 102 10.01 -2.24 -2.69
C HIS A 102 9.66 -1.21 -1.60
N PHE A 103 8.71 -0.32 -1.88
CA PHE A 103 8.24 0.66 -0.89
C PHE A 103 7.67 -0.02 0.37
N TYR A 104 6.83 -1.04 0.21
CA TYR A 104 6.29 -1.79 1.35
C TYR A 104 7.38 -2.56 2.13
N GLY A 105 8.38 -3.08 1.43
CA GLY A 105 9.55 -3.71 2.04
C GLY A 105 10.36 -2.72 2.88
N ASP A 106 10.58 -1.51 2.36
CA ASP A 106 11.29 -0.43 3.07
C ASP A 106 10.53 0.03 4.33
N LEU A 107 9.19 -0.04 4.31
CA LEU A 107 8.34 0.21 5.50
C LEU A 107 8.25 -0.97 6.47
N GLY A 108 8.83 -2.14 6.14
CA GLY A 108 8.86 -3.31 7.00
C GLY A 108 7.53 -4.07 7.08
N LEU A 109 6.73 -4.08 6.01
CA LEU A 109 5.56 -4.97 5.92
C LEU A 109 6.00 -6.45 5.95
N ASP A 110 5.22 -7.28 6.62
CA ASP A 110 5.46 -8.72 6.79
C ASP A 110 5.18 -9.52 5.50
N TYR A 111 4.22 -9.08 4.67
CA TYR A 111 3.87 -9.79 3.43
C TYR A 111 3.20 -8.89 2.37
N VAL A 112 3.23 -9.36 1.12
CA VAL A 112 2.42 -8.84 0.01
C VAL A 112 1.51 -9.95 -0.53
N SER A 113 0.30 -9.58 -0.94
CA SER A 113 -0.68 -10.49 -1.56
C SER A 113 -1.11 -9.94 -2.91
N CYS A 114 -1.06 -10.78 -3.94
CA CYS A 114 -1.37 -10.41 -5.32
C CYS A 114 -2.04 -11.56 -6.08
N ALA A 115 -2.54 -11.25 -7.28
CA ALA A 115 -3.16 -12.25 -8.15
C ALA A 115 -2.19 -13.40 -8.49
N PRO A 116 -2.67 -14.65 -8.70
CA PRO A 116 -1.81 -15.83 -8.83
C PRO A 116 -0.69 -15.70 -9.87
N PHE A 117 -0.99 -15.11 -11.03
CA PHE A 117 -0.01 -14.94 -12.11
C PHE A 117 1.05 -13.86 -11.82
N ARG A 118 0.82 -12.96 -10.85
CA ARG A 118 1.80 -11.97 -10.40
C ARG A 118 2.69 -12.48 -9.28
N VAL A 119 2.38 -13.63 -8.66
CA VAL A 119 3.20 -14.20 -7.59
C VAL A 119 4.68 -14.35 -7.96
N PRO A 120 5.07 -14.84 -9.17
CA PRO A 120 6.48 -14.91 -9.55
C PRO A 120 7.18 -13.54 -9.57
N VAL A 121 6.50 -12.51 -10.09
CA VAL A 121 7.01 -11.13 -10.14
C VAL A 121 7.15 -10.58 -8.72
N ALA A 122 6.15 -10.78 -7.87
CA ALA A 122 6.18 -10.30 -6.50
C ALA A 122 7.32 -10.93 -5.68
N ARG A 123 7.57 -12.23 -5.85
CA ARG A 123 8.70 -12.93 -5.23
C ARG A 123 10.04 -12.38 -5.68
N LEU A 124 10.20 -12.12 -6.97
CA LEU A 124 11.44 -11.55 -7.53
C LEU A 124 11.69 -10.14 -6.98
N ALA A 125 10.67 -9.28 -6.99
CA ALA A 125 10.77 -7.92 -6.48
C ALA A 125 11.09 -7.90 -4.97
N ALA A 126 10.41 -8.73 -4.16
CA ALA A 126 10.70 -8.84 -2.74
C ALA A 126 12.15 -9.30 -2.48
N ALA A 127 12.66 -10.26 -3.27
CA ALA A 127 14.06 -10.70 -3.17
C ALA A 127 15.04 -9.59 -3.56
N GLN A 128 14.76 -8.83 -4.61
CA GLN A 128 15.58 -7.69 -5.03
C GLN A 128 15.65 -6.59 -3.96
N ASN A 129 14.52 -6.25 -3.34
CA ASN A 129 14.49 -5.31 -2.21
C ASN A 129 15.35 -5.83 -1.04
N ALA A 130 15.16 -7.09 -0.64
CA ALA A 130 15.90 -7.70 0.47
C ALA A 130 17.42 -7.78 0.24
N ILE A 131 17.87 -7.89 -1.02
CA ILE A 131 19.30 -7.82 -1.37
C ILE A 131 19.80 -6.38 -1.28
N LYS A 132 19.01 -5.41 -1.77
CA LYS A 132 19.38 -3.99 -1.78
C LYS A 132 19.49 -3.40 -0.37
N THR A 133 18.62 -3.80 0.55
CA THR A 133 18.56 -3.26 1.93
C THR A 133 19.53 -3.93 2.91
N LYS A 134 20.18 -5.04 2.52
CA LYS A 134 21.22 -5.72 3.33
C LYS A 134 22.62 -5.10 3.19
N ASN A 135 22.84 -4.25 2.19
CA ASN A 135 24.07 -3.50 1.97
C ASN A 135 23.93 -2.07 2.48
#